data_AF-A0A1X2HZX5-F1
#
_entry.id   AF-A0A1X2HZX5-F1
#
_cell.length_a   1.000
_cell.length_b   1.000
_cell.length_c   1.000
_cell.angle_alpha   90.00
_cell.angle_beta   90.00
_cell.angle_gamma   90.00
#
_symmetry.space_group_name_H-M   'P 1'
#
loop_
_entity.id
_entity.type
_entity.pdbx_description
1 polymer ?
#
loop_
_entity_poly.entity_id
_entity_poly.type
_entity_poly.pdbx_seq_one_letter_code
_entity_poly.pdbx_strand_id
1 'polypeptide(L)'
;MSNNLKQPTMCCCLLPRPGIMLFTLLYSAYAFSGMFFMTLGYILTQKIAPHQAEDQDDNSVGLSDLIFTCGHMANVICGFIYFYAFILAYKRKWESFEHALRALMAIALFGVYESYDAFKFIFQTNSQLNGPKPDGMNDDDYAELQKSYPYTSVAFGLIVYVIPWIIQLYLIKQTRSYIKYVLYKKGAKNM
;
A
#
# COMPACT_ATOMS: atom_id res chain seq x y z
N MET A 1 -7.88 27.90 -36.59
CA MET A 1 -6.94 26.80 -36.24
C MET A 1 -7.74 25.65 -35.65
N SER A 2 -7.92 24.58 -36.42
CA SER A 2 -8.65 23.38 -35.98
C SER A 2 -7.75 22.55 -35.06
N ASN A 3 -7.96 22.64 -33.75
CA ASN A 3 -7.34 21.71 -32.81
C ASN A 3 -8.09 20.38 -32.92
N ASN A 4 -7.49 19.43 -33.65
CA ASN A 4 -7.85 18.02 -33.64
C ASN A 4 -7.59 17.43 -32.25
N LEU A 5 -8.44 17.77 -31.28
CA LEU A 5 -8.53 17.08 -29.99
C LEU A 5 -9.07 15.68 -30.28
N LYS A 6 -8.15 14.71 -30.40
CA LYS A 6 -8.49 13.28 -30.43
C LYS A 6 -9.47 12.99 -29.30
N GLN A 7 -10.70 12.65 -29.68
CA GLN A 7 -11.75 12.27 -28.76
C GLN A 7 -11.22 11.13 -27.87
N PRO A 8 -11.22 11.27 -26.53
CA PRO A 8 -10.78 10.18 -25.68
C PRO A 8 -11.71 8.99 -25.90
N THR A 9 -11.17 7.90 -26.43
CA THR A 9 -11.91 6.66 -26.67
C THR A 9 -12.58 6.22 -25.38
N MET A 10 -13.92 6.12 -25.40
CA MET A 10 -14.69 5.57 -24.28
C MET A 10 -14.32 4.11 -24.10
N CYS A 11 -13.39 3.84 -23.19
CA CYS A 11 -13.17 2.48 -22.69
C CYS A 11 -14.36 2.14 -21.78
N CYS A 12 -15.00 0.97 -21.99
CA CYS A 12 -16.13 0.44 -21.20
C CYS A 12 -15.87 0.26 -19.68
N CYS A 13 -14.76 0.77 -19.14
CA CYS A 13 -14.33 0.61 -17.76
C CYS A 13 -13.86 1.94 -17.16
N LEU A 14 -14.58 3.03 -17.41
CA LEU A 14 -14.33 4.28 -16.69
C LEU A 14 -14.73 4.09 -15.23
N LEU A 15 -13.81 4.32 -14.30
CA LEU A 15 -14.13 4.31 -12.87
C LEU A 15 -15.02 5.53 -12.58
N PRO A 16 -16.32 5.36 -12.31
CA PRO A 16 -17.21 6.49 -12.10
C PRO A 16 -16.85 7.16 -10.77
N ARG A 17 -17.33 8.39 -10.55
CA ARG A 17 -17.07 9.15 -9.31
C ARG A 17 -17.22 8.33 -8.01
N PRO A 18 -18.28 7.52 -7.81
CA PRO A 18 -18.39 6.68 -6.62
C PRO A 18 -17.24 5.66 -6.49
N GLY A 19 -16.78 5.09 -7.62
CA GLY A 19 -15.64 4.19 -7.65
C GLY A 19 -14.33 4.89 -7.31
N ILE A 20 -14.10 6.12 -7.82
CA ILE A 20 -12.93 6.93 -7.47
C ILE A 20 -12.94 7.25 -5.97
N MET A 21 -14.08 7.68 -5.44
CA MET A 21 -14.25 7.97 -4.02
C MET A 21 -13.98 6.73 -3.16
N LEU A 22 -14.59 5.59 -3.49
CA LEU A 22 -14.39 4.34 -2.76
C LEU A 22 -12.93 3.91 -2.77
N PHE A 23 -12.28 3.93 -3.94
CA PHE A 23 -10.85 3.67 -4.08
C PHE A 23 -10.02 4.56 -3.15
N THR A 24 -10.18 5.88 -3.24
CA THR A 24 -9.40 6.82 -2.42
C THR A 24 -9.66 6.67 -0.93
N LEU A 25 -10.88 6.33 -0.52
CA LEU A 25 -11.23 6.12 0.87
C LEU A 25 -10.63 4.81 1.42
N LEU A 26 -10.74 3.71 0.67
CA LEU A 26 -10.20 2.41 1.07
C LEU A 26 -8.67 2.47 1.22
N TYR A 27 -7.98 3.10 0.26
CA TYR A 27 -6.52 3.23 0.35
C TYR A 27 -6.08 4.22 1.44
N SER A 28 -6.88 5.23 1.77
CA SER A 28 -6.65 6.07 2.95
C SER A 28 -6.76 5.27 4.24
N ALA A 29 -7.83 4.47 4.38
CA ALA A 29 -8.01 3.60 5.54
C ALA A 29 -6.91 2.55 5.66
N TYR A 30 -6.47 1.96 4.54
CA TYR A 30 -5.35 1.03 4.48
C TYR A 30 -4.03 1.69 4.91
N ALA A 31 -3.73 2.89 4.43
CA ALA A 31 -2.52 3.60 4.80
C ALA A 31 -2.48 3.95 6.31
N PHE A 32 -3.63 4.26 6.91
CA PHE A 32 -3.72 4.55 8.35
C PHE A 32 -3.79 3.29 9.22
N SER A 33 -4.30 2.16 8.72
CA SER A 33 -4.45 0.94 9.52
C SER A 33 -3.11 0.36 9.96
N GLY A 34 -2.03 0.59 9.22
CA GLY A 34 -0.67 0.17 9.59
C GLY A 34 -0.23 0.70 10.97
N MET A 35 -0.54 1.96 11.29
CA MET A 35 -0.23 2.52 12.62
C MET A 35 -1.04 1.86 13.73
N PHE A 36 -2.31 1.53 13.46
CA PHE A 36 -3.19 0.88 14.42
C PHE A 36 -2.73 -0.53 14.75
N PHE A 37 -2.38 -1.34 13.73
CA PHE A 37 -1.89 -2.70 13.93
C PHE A 37 -0.52 -2.72 14.62
N MET A 38 0.38 -1.79 14.31
CA MET A 38 1.66 -1.64 15.02
C MET A 38 1.47 -1.33 16.51
N THR A 39 0.57 -0.39 16.82
CA THR A 39 0.25 -0.03 18.22
C THR A 39 -0.32 -1.23 18.97
N LEU A 40 -1.25 -1.98 18.37
CA LEU A 40 -1.79 -3.20 18.97
C LEU A 40 -0.73 -4.29 19.14
N GLY A 41 0.12 -4.50 18.13
CA GLY A 41 1.21 -5.46 18.16
C GLY A 41 2.17 -5.18 19.31
N TYR A 42 2.59 -3.93 19.47
CA TYR A 42 3.43 -3.52 20.60
C TYR A 42 2.79 -3.80 21.96
N ILE A 43 1.50 -3.44 22.15
CA ILE A 43 0.77 -3.71 23.40
C ILE A 43 0.70 -5.22 23.68
N LEU A 44 0.48 -6.04 22.65
CA LEU A 44 0.40 -7.49 22.79
C LEU A 44 1.77 -8.10 23.13
N THR A 45 2.84 -7.65 22.47
CA THR A 45 4.22 -8.12 22.75
C THR A 45 4.62 -7.81 24.19
N GLN A 46 4.31 -6.62 24.70
CA GLN A 46 4.55 -6.27 26.12
C GLN A 46 3.80 -7.19 27.10
N LYS A 47 2.63 -7.72 26.72
CA LYS A 47 1.85 -8.63 27.57
C LYS A 47 2.30 -10.08 27.52
N ILE A 48 2.82 -10.55 26.38
CA ILE A 48 3.14 -11.97 26.14
C ILE A 48 4.60 -12.27 26.47
N ALA A 49 5.52 -11.34 26.24
CA ALA A 49 6.96 -11.51 26.48
C ALA A 49 7.55 -10.25 27.15
N PRO A 50 7.21 -9.97 28.41
CA PRO A 50 7.65 -8.75 29.10
C PRO A 50 9.19 -8.66 29.20
N HIS A 51 9.88 -9.79 29.31
CA HIS A 51 11.35 -9.84 29.45
C HIS A 51 12.09 -9.43 28.15
N GLN A 52 11.49 -9.58 26.98
CA GLN A 52 12.04 -9.05 25.73
C GLN A 52 11.92 -7.52 25.61
N ALA A 53 11.07 -6.90 26.43
CA ALA A 53 10.95 -5.45 26.55
C ALA A 53 11.81 -4.87 27.69
N GLU A 54 12.19 -5.68 28.69
CA GLU A 54 13.12 -5.29 29.76
C GLU A 54 14.60 -5.44 29.35
N ASP A 55 14.94 -6.42 28.51
CA ASP A 55 16.30 -6.58 27.93
C ASP A 55 16.57 -5.62 26.75
N GLN A 56 15.64 -4.71 26.48
CA GLN A 56 15.76 -3.64 25.50
C GLN A 56 16.57 -2.48 26.12
N ASP A 57 17.89 -2.69 26.19
CA ASP A 57 18.98 -1.75 26.52
C ASP A 57 18.74 -0.32 25.99
N ASP A 58 19.48 0.70 26.48
CA ASP A 58 19.43 2.14 26.09
C ASP A 58 19.48 2.46 24.56
N ASN A 59 19.60 1.45 23.69
CA ASN A 59 19.48 1.49 22.23
C ASN A 59 18.13 0.96 21.68
N SER A 60 17.16 0.66 22.55
CA SER A 60 15.85 0.14 22.16
C SER A 60 14.96 1.25 21.62
N VAL A 61 14.53 1.06 20.37
CA VAL A 61 13.64 1.97 19.65
C VAL A 61 12.29 1.98 20.38
N GLY A 62 12.05 2.99 21.22
CA GLY A 62 10.79 3.16 21.93
C GLY A 62 9.60 3.20 20.96
N LEU A 63 8.38 2.91 21.45
CA LEU A 63 7.15 2.94 20.62
C LEU A 63 7.05 4.24 19.79
N SER A 64 7.46 5.38 20.37
CA SER A 64 7.55 6.65 19.64
C SER A 64 8.50 6.54 18.45
N ASP A 65 9.75 6.13 18.64
CA ASP A 65 10.72 6.02 17.56
C ASP A 65 10.31 4.97 16.52
N LEU A 66 9.60 3.92 16.95
CA LEU A 66 9.04 2.90 16.07
C LEU A 66 7.88 3.44 15.22
N ILE A 67 7.00 4.29 15.78
CA ILE A 67 5.89 4.94 15.07
C ILE A 67 6.39 6.08 14.19
N PHE A 68 7.45 6.78 14.59
CA PHE A 68 8.04 7.92 13.89
C PHE A 68 9.14 7.54 12.89
N THR A 69 9.31 6.26 12.56
CA THR A 69 10.23 5.89 11.47
C THR A 69 9.79 6.49 10.15
N CYS A 70 10.76 6.75 9.26
CA CYS A 70 10.51 7.35 7.95
C CYS A 70 9.48 6.58 7.12
N GLY A 71 9.41 5.24 7.28
CA GLY A 71 8.45 4.40 6.58
C GLY A 71 7.01 4.62 7.04
N HIS A 72 6.76 4.75 8.33
CA HIS A 72 5.40 5.01 8.83
C HIS A 72 4.94 6.43 8.57
N MET A 73 5.84 7.40 8.68
CA MET A 73 5.55 8.78 8.28
C MET A 73 5.20 8.87 6.80
N ALA A 74 5.89 8.12 5.92
CA ALA A 74 5.53 8.03 4.52
C ALA A 74 4.11 7.46 4.32
N ASN A 75 3.74 6.40 5.04
CA ASN A 75 2.39 5.82 4.98
C ASN A 75 1.30 6.77 5.49
N VAL A 76 1.55 7.54 6.53
CA VAL A 76 0.64 8.60 7.01
C VAL A 76 0.44 9.68 5.94
N ILE A 77 1.51 10.15 5.32
CA ILE A 77 1.46 11.14 4.24
C ILE A 77 0.68 10.58 3.05
N CYS A 78 0.90 9.32 2.65
CA CYS A 78 0.12 8.64 1.63
C CYS A 78 -1.37 8.63 1.99
N GLY A 79 -1.71 8.32 3.24
CA GLY A 79 -3.09 8.34 3.76
C GLY A 79 -3.76 9.71 3.62
N PHE A 80 -3.05 10.80 3.93
CA PHE A 80 -3.54 12.17 3.73
C PHE A 80 -3.73 12.53 2.26
N ILE A 81 -2.82 12.11 1.38
CA ILE A 81 -2.95 12.34 -0.07
C ILE A 81 -4.18 11.61 -0.62
N TYR A 82 -4.42 10.36 -0.19
CA TYR A 82 -5.61 9.60 -0.54
C TYR A 82 -6.90 10.27 -0.04
N PHE A 83 -6.91 10.72 1.22
CA PHE A 83 -8.05 11.44 1.78
C PHE A 83 -8.31 12.77 1.06
N TYR A 84 -7.26 13.50 0.69
CA TYR A 84 -7.38 14.71 -0.10
C TYR A 84 -7.96 14.42 -1.50
N ALA A 85 -7.48 13.36 -2.17
CA ALA A 85 -8.05 12.92 -3.44
C ALA A 85 -9.55 12.56 -3.29
N PHE A 86 -9.94 11.87 -2.22
CA PHE A 86 -11.34 11.61 -1.90
C PHE A 86 -12.16 12.91 -1.84
N ILE A 87 -11.69 13.92 -1.09
CA ILE A 87 -12.37 15.22 -0.98
C ILE A 87 -12.51 15.89 -2.34
N LEU A 88 -11.47 15.84 -3.18
CA LEU A 88 -11.51 16.43 -4.53
C LEU A 88 -12.53 15.73 -5.44
N ALA A 89 -12.60 14.40 -5.41
CA ALA A 89 -13.63 13.64 -6.14
C ALA A 89 -15.03 13.92 -5.60
N TYR A 90 -15.17 14.03 -4.27
CA TYR A 90 -16.43 14.41 -3.63
C TYR A 90 -16.87 15.81 -4.06
N LYS A 91 -15.99 16.82 -4.03
CA LYS A 91 -16.30 18.20 -4.44
C LYS A 91 -16.32 18.41 -5.96
N ARG A 92 -16.07 17.37 -6.77
CA ARG A 92 -16.00 17.42 -8.25
C ARG A 92 -14.97 18.43 -8.78
N LYS A 93 -13.87 18.63 -8.04
CA LYS A 93 -12.76 19.54 -8.38
C LYS A 93 -11.73 18.83 -9.27
N TRP A 94 -12.14 18.49 -10.49
CA TRP A 94 -11.38 17.61 -11.40
C TRP A 94 -10.04 18.19 -11.90
N GLU A 95 -9.95 19.51 -12.07
CA GLU A 95 -8.68 20.18 -12.44
C GLU A 95 -7.65 20.02 -11.33
N SER A 96 -8.03 20.33 -10.09
CA SER A 96 -7.17 20.11 -8.91
C SER A 96 -6.86 18.62 -8.70
N PHE A 97 -7.78 17.73 -9.03
CA PHE A 97 -7.57 16.28 -8.94
C PHE A 97 -6.43 15.82 -9.86
N GLU A 98 -6.20 16.46 -11.00
CA GLU A 98 -5.08 16.07 -11.88
C GLU A 98 -3.72 16.18 -11.17
N HIS A 99 -3.54 17.18 -10.30
CA HIS A 99 -2.34 17.29 -9.46
C HIS A 99 -2.27 16.17 -8.42
N ALA A 100 -3.39 15.87 -7.76
CA ALA A 100 -3.47 14.75 -6.83
C ALA A 100 -3.17 13.40 -7.51
N LEU A 101 -3.57 13.23 -8.77
CA LEU A 101 -3.27 12.01 -9.55
C LEU A 101 -1.77 11.80 -9.76
N ARG A 102 -0.97 12.87 -9.88
CA ARG A 102 0.50 12.76 -9.95
C ARG A 102 1.07 12.27 -8.63
N ALA A 103 0.55 12.78 -7.51
CA ALA A 103 0.92 12.29 -6.18
C ALA A 103 0.51 10.82 -5.98
N LEU A 104 -0.70 10.42 -6.41
CA LEU A 104 -1.14 9.02 -6.37
C LEU A 104 -0.24 8.10 -7.20
N MET A 105 0.26 8.56 -8.36
CA MET A 105 1.24 7.81 -9.14
C MET A 105 2.58 7.66 -8.41
N ALA A 106 3.04 8.72 -7.73
CA ALA A 106 4.25 8.64 -6.91
C ALA A 106 4.09 7.64 -5.75
N ILE A 107 2.92 7.59 -5.11
CA ILE A 107 2.59 6.59 -4.08
C ILE A 107 2.62 5.18 -4.67
N ALA A 108 2.06 4.97 -5.87
CA ALA A 108 2.11 3.67 -6.52
C ALA A 108 3.56 3.26 -6.86
N LEU A 109 4.44 4.20 -7.22
CA LEU A 109 5.87 3.91 -7.39
C LEU A 109 6.55 3.56 -6.06
N PHE A 110 6.20 4.25 -4.97
CA PHE A 110 6.66 3.91 -3.62
C PHE A 110 6.28 2.48 -3.22
N GLY A 111 5.07 2.01 -3.58
CA GLY A 111 4.63 0.63 -3.33
C GLY A 111 5.50 -0.45 -3.98
N VAL A 112 6.29 -0.13 -5.01
CA VAL A 112 7.30 -1.06 -5.58
C VAL A 112 8.41 -1.32 -4.58
N TYR A 113 8.84 -0.28 -3.88
CA TYR A 113 9.89 -0.39 -2.85
C TYR A 113 9.39 -1.22 -1.66
N GLU A 114 8.17 -0.97 -1.18
CA GLU A 114 7.57 -1.78 -0.09
C GLU A 114 7.43 -3.25 -0.49
N SER A 115 7.01 -3.52 -1.73
CA SER A 115 6.94 -4.90 -2.24
C SER A 115 8.32 -5.56 -2.27
N TYR A 116 9.33 -4.85 -2.76
CA TYR A 116 10.71 -5.35 -2.81
C TYR A 116 11.26 -5.68 -1.42
N ASP A 117 11.05 -4.80 -0.45
CA ASP A 117 11.52 -5.00 0.93
C ASP A 117 10.83 -6.20 1.61
N ALA A 118 9.52 -6.37 1.38
CA ALA A 118 8.78 -7.54 1.85
C ALA A 118 9.30 -8.85 1.23
N PHE A 119 9.57 -8.89 -0.08
CA PHE A 119 10.17 -10.07 -0.71
C PHE A 119 11.58 -10.33 -0.20
N LYS A 120 12.40 -9.29 -0.02
CA LYS A 120 13.74 -9.42 0.56
C LYS A 120 13.68 -10.07 1.94
N PHE A 121 12.76 -9.63 2.81
CA PHE A 121 12.54 -10.24 4.12
C PHE A 121 12.13 -11.72 4.00
N ILE A 122 11.18 -12.04 3.12
CA ILE A 122 10.75 -13.44 2.86
C ILE A 122 11.94 -14.31 2.41
N PHE A 123 12.78 -13.81 1.49
CA PHE A 123 13.96 -14.52 1.03
C PHE A 123 15.01 -14.70 2.14
N GLN A 124 15.23 -13.68 2.97
CA GLN A 124 16.15 -13.77 4.11
C GLN A 124 15.66 -14.80 5.13
N THR A 125 14.39 -14.76 5.51
CA THR A 125 13.80 -15.73 6.44
C THR A 125 13.86 -17.15 5.89
N ASN A 126 13.62 -17.33 4.59
CA ASN A 126 13.79 -18.63 3.93
C ASN A 126 15.25 -19.11 3.95
N SER A 127 16.23 -18.22 3.74
CA SER A 127 17.65 -18.59 3.84
C SER A 127 18.04 -19.04 5.26
N GLN A 128 17.46 -18.42 6.29
CA GLN A 128 17.67 -18.81 7.69
C GLN A 128 16.98 -20.13 8.04
N LEU A 129 15.80 -20.40 7.47
CA LEU A 129 15.06 -21.66 7.66
C LEU A 129 15.75 -22.87 7.03
N ASN A 130 16.55 -22.67 5.97
CA ASN A 130 17.42 -23.70 5.39
C ASN A 130 18.77 -23.84 6.14
N GLY A 131 18.95 -23.14 7.26
CA GLY A 131 20.11 -23.24 8.14
C GLY A 131 20.10 -24.50 9.03
N PRO A 132 20.99 -24.60 10.03
CA PRO A 132 20.93 -25.68 11.00
C PRO A 132 19.63 -25.63 11.81
N LYS A 133 19.07 -26.81 12.09
CA LYS A 133 17.85 -27.00 12.87
C LYS A 133 17.99 -26.38 14.28
N PRO A 134 16.98 -25.63 14.77
CA PRO A 134 16.97 -25.13 16.15
C PRO A 134 16.92 -26.28 17.17
N ASP A 135 17.69 -26.14 18.26
CA ASP A 135 17.65 -27.08 19.38
C ASP A 135 16.24 -27.16 19.98
N GLY A 136 15.70 -28.38 20.13
CA GLY A 136 14.39 -28.65 20.73
C GLY A 136 13.21 -28.75 19.74
N MET A 137 13.41 -28.52 18.44
CA MET A 137 12.38 -28.77 17.43
C MET A 137 12.35 -30.27 17.04
N ASN A 138 11.20 -30.82 16.63
CA ASN A 138 11.14 -32.16 16.06
C ASN A 138 11.65 -32.16 14.60
N ASP A 139 12.23 -33.26 14.12
CA ASP A 139 12.75 -33.37 12.74
C ASP A 139 11.61 -33.30 11.70
N ASP A 140 10.48 -33.96 11.99
CA ASP A 140 9.32 -33.96 11.11
C ASP A 140 8.71 -32.55 10.98
N ASP A 141 8.55 -31.85 12.11
CA ASP A 141 8.02 -30.49 12.15
C ASP A 141 8.96 -29.51 11.43
N TYR A 142 10.28 -29.68 11.59
CA TYR A 142 11.27 -28.85 10.93
C TYR A 142 11.29 -29.07 9.41
N ALA A 143 11.20 -30.33 8.98
CA ALA A 143 11.10 -30.69 7.56
C ALA A 143 9.79 -30.18 6.92
N GLU A 144 8.67 -30.25 7.64
CA GLU A 144 7.40 -29.68 7.18
C GLU A 144 7.47 -28.15 7.08
N LEU A 145 8.12 -27.47 8.04
CA LEU A 145 8.33 -26.04 8.00
C LEU A 145 9.19 -25.62 6.80
N GLN A 146 10.32 -26.30 6.57
CA GLN A 146 11.20 -26.04 5.42
C GLN A 146 10.49 -26.28 4.09
N LYS A 147 9.59 -27.25 4.02
CA LYS A 147 8.84 -27.57 2.80
C LYS A 147 7.68 -26.61 2.55
N SER A 148 6.96 -26.20 3.59
CA SER A 148 5.72 -25.42 3.44
C SER A 148 5.94 -23.91 3.47
N TYR A 149 6.87 -23.43 4.31
CA TYR A 149 7.09 -22.01 4.54
C TYR A 149 7.50 -21.23 3.28
N PRO A 150 8.41 -21.72 2.40
CA PRO A 150 8.83 -20.97 1.22
C PRO A 150 7.68 -20.71 0.24
N TYR A 151 6.88 -21.74 -0.06
CA TYR A 151 5.78 -21.62 -1.02
C TYR A 151 4.63 -20.78 -0.46
N THR A 152 4.29 -20.97 0.81
CA THR A 152 3.21 -20.22 1.47
C THR A 152 3.57 -18.76 1.66
N SER A 153 4.81 -18.45 2.08
CA SER A 153 5.27 -17.07 2.26
C SER A 153 5.39 -16.30 0.94
N VAL A 154 5.88 -16.93 -0.13
CA VAL A 154 5.93 -16.32 -1.47
C VAL A 154 4.52 -16.08 -2.02
N ALA A 155 3.62 -17.06 -1.89
CA ALA A 155 2.23 -16.91 -2.32
C ALA A 155 1.52 -15.79 -1.55
N PHE A 156 1.71 -15.75 -0.22
CA PHE A 156 1.21 -14.68 0.63
C PHE A 156 1.77 -13.32 0.22
N GLY A 157 3.08 -13.22 -0.04
CA GLY A 157 3.73 -12.00 -0.49
C GLY A 157 3.15 -11.46 -1.81
N LEU A 158 2.91 -12.36 -2.78
CA LEU A 158 2.25 -12.00 -4.04
C LEU A 158 0.83 -11.47 -3.82
N ILE A 159 0.03 -12.15 -2.98
CA ILE A 159 -1.36 -11.80 -2.74
C ILE A 159 -1.50 -10.50 -1.95
N VAL A 160 -0.62 -10.25 -0.99
CA VAL A 160 -0.74 -9.13 -0.05
C VAL A 160 -0.06 -7.86 -0.56
N TYR A 161 1.05 -7.98 -1.30
CA TYR A 161 1.81 -6.81 -1.75
C TYR A 161 1.66 -6.54 -3.25
N VAL A 162 1.82 -7.57 -4.10
CA VAL A 162 1.87 -7.37 -5.57
C VAL A 162 0.49 -7.17 -6.17
N ILE A 163 -0.50 -8.00 -5.83
CA ILE A 163 -1.84 -7.90 -6.40
C ILE A 163 -2.49 -6.54 -6.05
N PRO A 164 -2.49 -6.06 -4.79
CA PRO A 164 -3.03 -4.75 -4.45
C PRO A 164 -2.32 -3.62 -5.18
N TRP A 165 -0.99 -3.69 -5.33
CA TRP A 165 -0.22 -2.72 -6.11
C TRP A 165 -0.65 -2.67 -7.59
N ILE A 166 -0.83 -3.82 -8.24
CA ILE A 166 -1.34 -3.87 -9.63
C ILE A 166 -2.73 -3.25 -9.72
N ILE A 167 -3.62 -3.58 -8.76
CA ILE A 167 -4.97 -3.02 -8.69
C ILE A 167 -4.92 -1.50 -8.53
N GLN A 168 -4.05 -0.98 -7.66
CA GLN A 168 -3.84 0.45 -7.44
C GLN A 168 -3.46 1.17 -8.75
N LEU A 169 -2.49 0.62 -9.50
CA LEU A 169 -2.08 1.16 -10.80
C LEU A 169 -3.23 1.19 -11.81
N TYR A 170 -4.01 0.12 -11.85
CA TYR A 170 -5.17 0.02 -12.72
C TYR A 170 -6.24 1.07 -12.39
N LEU A 171 -6.54 1.26 -11.10
CA LEU A 171 -7.49 2.26 -10.62
C LEU A 171 -7.01 3.70 -10.89
N ILE A 172 -5.71 3.99 -10.73
CA ILE A 172 -5.12 5.29 -11.09
C ILE A 172 -5.26 5.54 -12.60
N LYS A 173 -4.97 4.53 -13.43
CA LYS A 173 -5.13 4.62 -14.90
C LYS A 173 -6.58 4.91 -15.28
N GLN A 174 -7.54 4.19 -14.71
CA GLN A 174 -8.98 4.41 -14.96
C GLN A 174 -9.44 5.80 -14.50
N THR A 175 -8.97 6.25 -13.33
CA THR A 175 -9.26 7.58 -12.77
C THR A 175 -8.77 8.68 -13.70
N ARG A 176 -7.55 8.55 -14.23
CA ARG A 176 -6.98 9.49 -15.21
C ARG A 176 -7.84 9.59 -16.46
N SER A 177 -8.26 8.44 -17.01
CA SER A 177 -9.12 8.40 -18.20
C SER A 177 -10.47 9.07 -17.94
N TYR A 178 -11.06 8.84 -16.77
CA TYR A 178 -12.31 9.48 -16.36
C TYR A 178 -12.18 11.00 -16.23
N ILE A 179 -11.13 11.49 -15.57
CA ILE A 179 -10.91 12.94 -15.41
C ILE A 179 -10.76 13.60 -16.77
N LYS A 180 -9.95 13.03 -17.67
CA LYS A 180 -9.79 13.55 -19.04
C LYS A 180 -11.12 13.58 -19.80
N TYR A 181 -11.93 12.53 -19.68
CA TYR A 181 -13.26 12.48 -20.29
C TYR A 181 -14.18 13.59 -19.75
N VAL A 182 -14.23 13.77 -18.43
CA VAL A 182 -15.10 14.79 -17.81
C VAL A 182 -14.65 16.21 -18.16
N LEU A 183 -13.34 16.47 -18.18
CA LEU A 183 -12.79 17.77 -18.59
C LEU A 183 -13.05 18.06 -20.07
N TYR A 184 -12.86 17.08 -20.95
CA TYR A 184 -13.20 17.20 -22.37
C TYR A 184 -14.68 17.52 -22.57
N LYS A 185 -15.58 16.80 -21.89
CA LYS A 185 -17.04 17.02 -21.98
C LYS A 185 -17.46 18.39 -21.44
N LYS A 186 -16.77 18.93 -20.43
CA LYS A 186 -17.00 20.31 -19.95
C LYS A 186 -16.53 21.35 -20.97
N GLY A 187 -15.33 21.17 -21.54
CA GLY A 187 -14.80 22.08 -22.57
C GLY A 187 -15.70 22.13 -23.81
N ALA A 188 -16.18 20.99 -24.29
CA ALA A 188 -17.08 20.89 -25.44
C ALA A 188 -18.50 21.44 -25.19
N LYS A 189 -18.90 21.66 -23.93
CA LYS A 189 -20.19 22.30 -23.59
C LYS A 189 -20.10 23.81 -23.46
N ASN A 190 -18.88 24.33 -23.29
CA ASN A 190 -18.62 25.75 -23.11
C ASN A 190 -18.11 26.42 -24.40
N MET A 191 -18.01 25.66 -25.50
CA MET A 191 -17.81 26.11 -26.87
C MET A 191 -19.13 26.03 -27.63
#